data_AF-A0A4V1T0E4-F1
#
_entry.id   AF-A0A4V1T0E4-F1
#
_cell.length_a   1.000
_cell.length_b   1.000
_cell.length_c   1.000
_cell.angle_alpha   90.00
_cell.angle_beta   90.00
_cell.angle_gamma   90.00
#
_symmetry.space_group_name_H-M   'P 1'
#
loop_
_entity.id
_entity.type
_entity.pdbx_description
1 polymer ?
#
loop_
_entity_poly.entity_id
_entity_poly.type
_entity_poly.pdbx_seq_one_letter_code
_entity_poly.pdbx_strand_id
1 'polypeptide(L)' 'MTARNIALMAGGYSGEYEVSINSARNIASTLNPEKYKVYTILISRESWFYNAADGEKIEVDKNDF' A
#
# COMPACT_ATOMS: atom_id res chain seq x y z
N MET A 1 -5.88 0.18 23.17
CA MET A 1 -4.66 0.62 22.44
C MET A 1 -5.11 1.17 21.11
N THR A 2 -4.60 2.33 20.70
CA THR A 2 -4.85 2.89 19.37
C THR A 2 -4.17 2.02 18.31
N ALA A 3 -4.92 1.53 17.34
CA ALA A 3 -4.36 0.81 16.19
C ALA A 3 -3.35 1.72 15.49
N ARG A 4 -2.17 1.20 15.15
CA ARG A 4 -1.15 1.97 14.44
C ARG A 4 -1.41 1.90 12.95
N ASN A 5 -1.35 3.04 12.28
CA ASN A 5 -1.44 3.10 10.83
C ASN A 5 -0.06 2.77 10.25
N ILE A 6 0.01 1.80 9.35
CA ILE A 6 1.22 1.43 8.62
C ILE A 6 0.94 1.66 7.14
N ALA A 7 1.67 2.58 6.54
CA ALA A 7 1.71 2.74 5.09
C ALA A 7 2.68 1.70 4.51
N LEU A 8 2.17 0.84 3.63
CA LEU A 8 2.93 -0.21 2.98
C LEU A 8 3.12 0.17 1.52
N MET A 9 4.32 0.63 1.20
CA MET A 9 4.68 1.08 -0.14
C MET A 9 5.08 -0.12 -1.01
N ALA A 10 4.41 -0.27 -2.14
CA ALA A 10 4.58 -1.39 -3.06
C ALA A 10 4.52 -0.92 -4.52
N GLY A 11 5.00 -1.75 -5.45
CA GLY A 11 5.13 -1.38 -6.86
C GLY A 11 6.57 -1.07 -7.23
N GLY A 12 6.77 -0.03 -8.05
CA GLY A 12 8.07 0.29 -8.67
C GLY A 12 8.03 0.18 -10.20
N TYR A 13 9.07 0.73 -10.84
CA TYR A 13 9.18 0.86 -12.31
C TYR A 13 9.86 -0.35 -13.00
N SER A 14 9.95 -1.51 -12.35
CA SER A 14 10.50 -2.72 -12.99
C SER A 14 9.38 -3.65 -13.42
N GLY A 15 9.69 -4.61 -14.31
CA GLY A 15 8.78 -5.72 -14.65
C GLY A 15 8.38 -6.58 -13.44
N GLU A 16 8.91 -6.28 -12.25
CA GLU A 16 8.58 -6.92 -10.98
C GLU A 16 7.45 -6.19 -10.23
N TYR A 17 6.75 -5.25 -10.87
CA TYR A 17 5.60 -4.56 -10.28
C TYR A 17 4.59 -5.55 -9.65
N GLU A 18 4.24 -6.62 -10.36
CA GLU A 18 3.35 -7.66 -9.84
C GLU A 18 3.95 -8.40 -8.63
N VAL A 19 5.26 -8.66 -8.64
CA VAL A 19 5.98 -9.34 -7.53
C VAL A 19 6.01 -8.46 -6.28
N SER A 20 6.25 -7.16 -6.46
CA SER A 20 6.25 -6.16 -5.38
C SER A 20 4.87 -6.03 -4.74
N ILE A 21 3.80 -5.99 -5.55
CA ILE A 21 2.41 -6.02 -5.05
C ILE A 21 2.13 -7.31 -4.28
N ASN A 22 2.54 -8.46 -4.80
CA ASN A 22 2.23 -9.73 -4.17
C ASN A 22 2.93 -9.88 -2.81
N SER A 23 4.18 -9.42 -2.71
CA SER A 23 4.91 -9.32 -1.44
C SER A 23 4.18 -8.40 -0.45
N ALA A 24 3.73 -7.23 -0.92
CA ALA A 24 3.02 -6.28 -0.08
C ALA A 24 1.68 -6.83 0.45
N ARG A 25 0.91 -7.52 -0.39
CA ARG A 25 -0.31 -8.22 0.05
C ARG A 25 -0.01 -9.30 1.08
N ASN A 26 1.07 -10.05 0.90
CA ASN A 26 1.44 -11.11 1.85
C ASN A 26 1.78 -10.53 3.23
N ILE A 27 2.55 -9.43 3.27
CA ILE A 27 2.88 -8.71 4.51
C ILE A 27 1.63 -8.13 5.14
N ALA A 28 0.76 -7.49 4.36
CA ALA A 28 -0.52 -6.96 4.84
C ALA A 28 -1.41 -8.06 5.44
N SER A 29 -1.41 -9.26 4.85
CA SER A 29 -2.17 -10.41 5.34
C SER A 29 -1.56 -11.07 6.58
N THR A 30 -0.26 -10.89 6.85
CA THR A 30 0.41 -11.41 8.06
C THR A 30 0.40 -10.42 9.23
N LEU A 31 0.14 -9.14 8.96
CA LEU A 31 -0.04 -8.11 9.98
C LEU A 31 -1.39 -8.29 10.71
N ASN A 32 -1.36 -8.18 12.04
CA ASN A 32 -2.59 -8.30 12.84
C ASN A 32 -3.47 -7.04 12.67
N PRO A 33 -4.69 -7.17 12.08
CA PRO A 33 -5.58 -6.04 11.82
C PRO A 33 -6.14 -5.37 13.08
N GLU A 34 -6.13 -6.06 14.23
CA GLU A 34 -6.54 -5.48 15.52
C GLU A 34 -5.50 -4.51 16.08
N LYS A 35 -4.24 -4.63 15.66
CA LYS A 35 -3.13 -3.79 16.12
C LYS A 35 -2.67 -2.79 15.06
N TYR A 36 -2.79 -3.15 13.79
CA TYR A 36 -2.25 -2.39 12.68
C TYR A 36 -3.29 -2.20 11.58
N LYS A 37 -3.51 -0.95 11.17
CA LYS A 37 -4.22 -0.63 9.93
C LYS A 37 -3.20 -0.50 8.81
N VAL A 38 -3.22 -1.44 7.88
CA VAL A 38 -2.29 -1.47 6.75
C VAL A 38 -2.90 -0.74 5.56
N TYR A 39 -2.16 0.23 5.03
CA TYR A 39 -2.54 1.02 3.86
C TYR A 39 -1.57 0.73 2.72
N THR A 40 -1.97 -0.07 1.74
CA THR A 40 -1.13 -0.43 0.61
C THR A 40 -1.09 0.68 -0.44
N ILE A 41 0.00 1.44 -0.48
CA ILE A 41 0.22 2.51 -1.45
C ILE A 41 1.03 1.94 -2.61
N LEU A 42 0.46 1.99 -3.81
CA LEU A 42 1.09 1.57 -5.04
C LEU A 42 1.81 2.75 -5.67
N ILE A 43 3.11 2.59 -5.86
CA ILE A 43 4.00 3.60 -6.43
C ILE A 43 4.29 3.21 -7.87
N SER A 44 3.92 4.08 -8.81
CA SER A 44 4.31 4.00 -10.21
C SER A 44 5.18 5.20 -10.58
N ARG A 45 5.81 5.16 -11.77
CA ARG A 45 6.67 6.26 -12.26
C ARG A 45 5.89 7.54 -12.52
N GLU A 46 4.60 7.41 -12.81
CA GLU A 46 3.73 8.52 -13.21
C GLU A 46 2.89 9.01 -12.02
N SER A 47 2.40 8.11 -11.18
CA SER A 47 1.51 8.44 -10.05
C SER A 47 1.59 7.44 -8.90
N TRP A 48 1.18 7.90 -7.72
CA TRP A 48 1.07 7.09 -6.52
C TRP A 48 -0.41 6.93 -6.21
N PHE A 49 -0.85 5.72 -5.91
CA PHE A 49 -2.27 5.46 -5.65
C PHE A 49 -2.43 4.42 -4.54
N TYR A 50 -3.25 4.76 -3.56
CA TYR A 50 -3.72 3.85 -2.55
C TYR A 50 -4.90 3.06 -3.13
N ASN A 51 -4.87 1.74 -2.97
CA ASN A 51 -5.99 0.89 -3.37
C ASN A 51 -6.77 0.52 -2.11
N ALA A 52 -7.94 1.13 -1.97
CA ALA A 52 -8.83 0.90 -0.84
C ALA A 52 -9.49 -0.48 -0.94
N ALA A 53 -9.96 -1.00 0.19
CA ALA A 53 -10.53 -2.34 0.28
C ALA A 53 -11.83 -2.51 -0.54
N ASP A 54 -12.48 -1.40 -0.87
CA ASP A 54 -13.65 -1.31 -1.75
C ASP A 54 -13.29 -1.27 -3.25
N GLY A 55 -12.00 -1.27 -3.59
CA GLY A 55 -11.51 -1.15 -4.95
C GLY A 55 -11.39 0.30 -5.43
N GLU A 56 -11.61 1.28 -4.56
CA GLU A 56 -11.39 2.68 -4.89
C GLU A 56 -9.88 2.96 -4.99
N LYS A 57 -9.49 3.59 -6.10
CA LYS A 57 -8.12 4.07 -6.30
C LYS A 57 -8.07 5.52 -5.85
N ILE A 58 -7.43 5.75 -4.72
CA ILE A 58 -7.21 7.08 -4.17
C ILE A 58 -5.83 7.52 -4.61
N GLU A 59 -5.75 8.59 -5.41
CA GLU A 59 -4.46 9.17 -5.79
C GLU A 59 -3.80 9.79 -4.56
N VAL A 60 -2.52 9.45 -4.35
CA VAL A 60 -1.73 9.94 -3.22
C VAL A 60 -0.89 11.11 -3.71
N ASP A 61 -1.16 12.30 -3.15
CA ASP A 61 -0.33 13.48 -3.41
C ASP A 61 0.99 13.34 -2.66
N LYS A 62 2.09 13.34 -3.42
CA LYS A 62 3.47 13.28 -2.92
C LYS A 62 3.88 14.50 -2.10
N ASN A 63 3.14 15.61 -2.18
CA ASN A 63 3.45 16.84 -1.45
C ASN A 63 2.96 16.83 0.01
N ASP A 64 2.21 15.81 0.43
CA ASP A 64 1.60 15.71 1.76
C ASP A 64 2.41 14.81 2.74
N PHE A 65 3.62 14.39 2.36
CA PHE A 65 4.55 13.55 3.15
C PHE A 65 5.82 14.31 3.51
#